data_AF-A0A7L5RQF5-F1
#
_entry.id   AF-A0A7L5RQF5-F1
#
_cell.length_a   1.000
_cell.length_b   1.000
_cell.length_c   1.000
_cell.angle_alpha   90.00
_cell.angle_beta   90.00
_cell.angle_gamma   90.00
#
_symmetry.space_group_name_H-M   'P 1'
#
loop_
_entity.id
_entity.type
_entity.pdbx_description
1 polymer ?
#
loop_
_entity_poly.entity_id
_entity_poly.type
_entity_poly.pdbx_seq_one_letter_code
_entity_poly.pdbx_strand_id
1 'polypeptide(L)' 'MAQRGNVVRSKGRFSVVEMVKTYLDGKREVIGYVITGPGADSTWLYGSIEEAVAAVDELDDGYRPTPGPGF' A
#
# COMPACT_ATOMS: atom_id res chain seq x y z
N MET A 1 -18.02 0.49 -2.48
CA MET A 1 -17.04 1.51 -2.03
C MET A 1 -15.73 0.80 -1.70
N ALA A 2 -14.57 1.44 -1.91
CA ALA A 2 -13.27 0.86 -1.54
C ALA A 2 -12.86 1.35 -0.15
N GLN A 3 -12.41 0.45 0.71
CA GLN A 3 -12.02 0.72 2.09
C GLN A 3 -10.72 -0.01 2.41
N ARG A 4 -9.91 0.58 3.29
CA ARG A 4 -8.76 -0.11 3.90
C ARG A 4 -9.25 -1.31 4.70
N GLY A 5 -8.77 -2.49 4.35
CA GLY A 5 -9.02 -3.76 5.02
C GLY A 5 -7.98 -4.02 6.11
N ASN A 6 -7.45 -5.24 6.17
CA ASN A 6 -6.46 -5.61 7.17
C ASN A 6 -5.04 -5.16 6.79
N VAL A 7 -4.22 -5.03 7.82
CA VAL A 7 -2.77 -4.94 7.64
C VAL A 7 -2.26 -6.34 7.30
N VAL A 8 -1.79 -6.53 6.07
CA VAL A 8 -1.29 -7.83 5.60
C VAL A 8 0.18 -8.03 5.93
N ARG A 9 0.93 -6.94 6.10
CA ARG A 9 2.33 -6.99 6.54
C ARG A 9 2.75 -5.68 7.19
N SER A 10 3.65 -5.76 8.16
CA SER A 10 4.33 -4.62 8.76
C SER A 10 5.84 -4.82 8.67
N LYS A 11 6.57 -3.73 8.41
CA LYS A 11 8.03 -3.69 8.43
C LYS A 11 8.48 -2.32 8.94
N GLY A 12 9.15 -2.31 10.10
CA GLY A 12 9.59 -1.06 10.73
C GLY A 12 8.42 -0.10 10.97
N ARG A 13 8.48 1.09 10.34
CA ARG A 13 7.44 2.13 10.42
C ARG A 13 6.41 2.07 9.30
N PHE A 14 6.56 1.12 8.38
CA PHE A 14 5.68 0.93 7.23
C PHE A 14 4.75 -0.26 7.44
N SER A 15 3.54 -0.17 6.91
CA SER A 15 2.52 -1.21 6.96
C SER A 15 1.81 -1.30 5.62
N VAL A 16 1.78 -2.50 5.06
CA VAL A 16 1.01 -2.83 3.85
C VAL A 16 -0.41 -3.18 4.27
N VAL A 17 -1.37 -2.45 3.74
CA VAL A 17 -2.79 -2.58 4.04
C VAL A 17 -3.50 -2.99 2.76
N GLU A 18 -4.32 -4.04 2.83
CA GLU A 18 -5.15 -4.42 1.68
C GLU A 18 -6.27 -3.40 1.47
N MET A 19 -6.61 -3.13 0.22
CA MET A 19 -7.76 -2.32 -0.17
C MET A 19 -8.87 -3.26 -0.60
N VAL A 20 -9.98 -3.22 0.14
CA VAL A 20 -11.12 -4.09 -0.09
C VAL A 20 -12.25 -3.28 -0.69
N LYS A 21 -12.75 -3.72 -1.85
CA LYS A 21 -13.98 -3.21 -2.43
C LYS A 21 -15.12 -4.12 -2.00
N THR A 22 -16.13 -3.50 -1.39
CA THR A 22 -17.41 -4.18 -1.13
C THR A 22 -18.37 -3.83 -2.26
N TYR A 23 -18.86 -4.86 -2.95
CA TYR A 23 -19.85 -4.79 -4.01
C TYR A 23 -21.28 -4.81 -3.44
N LEU A 24 -22.27 -4.48 -4.28
CA LEU A 24 -23.67 -4.35 -3.85
C LEU A 24 -24.31 -5.68 -3.41
N ASP A 25 -23.78 -6.79 -3.90
CA ASP A 25 -24.11 -8.16 -3.51
C ASP A 25 -23.45 -8.59 -2.18
N GLY A 26 -22.72 -7.69 -1.51
CA GLY A 26 -22.02 -7.98 -0.26
C GLY A 26 -20.69 -8.71 -0.44
N LYS A 27 -20.31 -9.04 -1.67
CA LYS A 27 -19.00 -9.63 -1.97
C LYS A 27 -17.89 -8.64 -1.65
N ARG A 28 -16.86 -9.11 -0.95
CA ARG A 28 -15.64 -8.36 -0.63
C ARG A 28 -14.51 -8.89 -1.49
N GLU A 29 -13.82 -7.98 -2.17
CA GLU A 29 -12.70 -8.33 -3.04
C GLU A 29 -11.53 -7.41 -2.77
N VAL A 30 -10.35 -7.99 -2.65
CA VAL A 30 -9.12 -7.21 -2.54
C VAL A 30 -8.81 -6.66 -3.92
N ILE A 31 -8.85 -5.34 -4.04
CA ILE A 31 -8.59 -4.61 -5.29
C ILE A 31 -7.16 -4.10 -5.41
N GLY A 32 -6.36 -4.28 -4.35
CA GLY A 32 -4.95 -3.91 -4.31
C GLY A 32 -4.45 -3.72 -2.90
N TYR A 33 -3.27 -3.13 -2.77
CA TYR A 33 -2.60 -2.91 -1.50
C TYR A 33 -2.06 -1.48 -1.46
N VAL A 34 -2.05 -0.86 -0.28
CA VAL A 34 -1.49 0.47 -0.06
C VAL A 34 -0.48 0.40 1.06
N ILE A 35 0.57 1.21 0.98
CA ILE A 35 1.56 1.33 2.04
C ILE A 35 1.17 2.51 2.91
N THR A 36 1.21 2.31 4.22
CA THR A 36 0.98 3.34 5.23
C THR A 36 2.23 3.48 6.06
N GLY A 37 2.68 4.72 6.27
CA GLY A 37 3.92 5.01 6.99
C GLY A 37 4.47 6.40 6.63
N PRO A 38 5.50 6.87 7.36
CA PRO A 38 6.10 8.17 7.10
C PRO A 38 6.80 8.20 5.74
N GLY A 39 6.35 9.08 4.84
CA GLY A 39 6.86 9.20 3.46
C GLY A 39 6.18 8.26 2.45
N ALA A 40 5.28 7.37 2.89
CA ALA A 40 4.50 6.55 1.98
C ALA A 40 3.32 7.33 1.41
N ASP A 41 3.15 7.29 0.09
CA ASP A 41 1.98 7.88 -0.56
C ASP A 41 0.80 6.89 -0.53
N SER A 42 -0.20 7.21 0.29
CA SER A 42 -1.39 6.36 0.42
C SER A 42 -2.33 6.38 -0.79
N THR A 43 -2.01 7.17 -1.83
CA THR A 43 -2.68 7.14 -3.15
C THR A 43 -2.12 6.06 -4.06
N TRP A 44 -0.94 5.51 -3.77
CA TRP A 44 -0.33 4.45 -4.57
C TRP A 44 -0.95 3.10 -4.24
N LEU A 45 -1.64 2.53 -5.24
CA LEU A 45 -2.29 1.24 -5.16
C LEU A 45 -1.45 0.20 -5.91
N TYR A 46 -0.90 -0.75 -5.16
CA TYR A 46 -0.15 -1.87 -5.69
C TYR A 46 -1.08 -3.00 -6.09
N GLY A 47 -0.82 -3.62 -7.24
CA GLY A 47 -1.67 -4.68 -7.79
C GLY A 47 -1.52 -6.02 -7.05
N SER A 48 -0.39 -6.23 -6.37
CA SER A 48 -0.07 -7.46 -5.64
C SER A 48 0.62 -7.15 -4.31
N ILE A 49 0.54 -8.12 -3.39
CA ILE A 49 1.21 -8.01 -2.08
C ILE A 49 2.74 -8.00 -2.24
N GLU A 50 3.28 -8.76 -3.20
CA GLU A 50 4.72 -8.84 -3.46
C GLU A 50 5.29 -7.50 -3.93
N GLU A 51 4.58 -6.82 -4.83
CA GLU A 51 4.94 -5.48 -5.31
C GLU A 51 4.91 -4.44 -4.17
N ALA A 52 3.87 -4.49 -3.33
CA ALA A 52 3.77 -3.61 -2.17
C ALA A 52 4.89 -3.88 -1.14
N VAL A 53 5.26 -5.15 -0.93
CA VAL A 53 6.33 -5.53 0.00
C VAL A 53 7.69 -5.10 -0.56
N ALA A 54 7.94 -5.29 -1.85
CA ALA A 54 9.16 -4.82 -2.49
C ALA A 54 9.31 -3.29 -2.38
N ALA A 55 8.22 -2.54 -2.58
CA ALA A 55 8.22 -1.09 -2.39
C ALA A 55 8.42 -0.69 -0.92
N VAL A 56 7.89 -1.45 0.06
CA VAL A 56 8.23 -1.24 1.48
C VAL A 56 9.71 -1.48 1.73
N ASP A 57 10.30 -2.52 1.13
CA ASP A 57 11.73 -2.81 1.25
C ASP A 57 12.56 -1.68 0.65
N GLU A 58 12.17 -1.11 -0.50
CA GLU A 58 12.81 0.07 -1.09
C GLU A 58 12.63 1.34 -0.26
N LEU A 59 11.48 1.55 0.40
CA LEU A 59 11.24 2.70 1.27
C LEU A 59 12.03 2.62 2.58
N ASP A 60 12.23 1.40 3.09
CA ASP A 60 13.03 1.13 4.28
C ASP A 60 14.53 1.24 4.00
N ASP A 61 15.00 0.71 2.87
CA ASP A 61 16.40 0.79 2.41
C ASP A 61 16.74 2.20 1.87
N GLY A 62 15.74 2.83 1.24
CA GLY A 62 15.81 4.10 0.52
C GLY A 62 15.12 5.27 1.21
N TYR A 63 15.07 5.33 2.55
CA TYR A 63 14.85 6.60 3.27
C TYR A 63 16.05 7.55 3.07
N ARG A 64 16.32 7.89 1.81
CA ARG A 64 16.91 9.13 1.33
C ARG A 64 15.75 9.86 0.65
N PRO A 65 15.32 11.03 1.14
CA PRO A 65 14.26 11.78 0.49
C PRO A 65 14.76 12.23 -0.88
N THR A 66 14.24 11.67 -1.96
CA THR A 66 14.40 12.25 -3.30
C THR A 66 13.06 12.74 -3.86
N PRO A 67 13.04 13.91 -4.49
CA PRO A 67 11.82 14.52 -5.00
C PRO A 67 11.26 13.64 -6.12
N GLY A 68 9.94 13.42 -6.13
CA GLY A 68 9.25 12.69 -7.19
C GLY A 68 9.56 13.25 -8.58
N PRO A 69 9.37 12.45 -9.64
CA PRO A 69 9.67 12.87 -11.00
C PRO A 69 8.85 14.12 -11.33
N GLY A 70 9.55 15.23 -11.54
CA GLY A 70 8.97 16.44 -12.10
C GLY A 70 8.53 16.16 -13.53
N PHE A 71 7.26 16.48 -13.80
CA PHE A 71 6.61 16.80 -15.09
C PHE A 71 6.93 15.92 -16.30
#